data_AF-A0A0J8RKL5-F1
#
_entry.id   AF-A0A0J8RKL5-F1
#
_cell.length_a   1.000
_cell.length_b   1.000
_cell.length_c   1.000
_cell.angle_alpha   90.00
_cell.angle_beta   90.00
_cell.angle_gamma   90.00
#
_symmetry.space_group_name_H-M   'P 1'
#
loop_
_entity.id
_entity.type
_entity.pdbx_description
1 polymer ?
#
loop_
_entity_poly.entity_id
_entity_poly.type
_entity_poly.pdbx_seq_one_letter_code
_entity_poly.pdbx_strand_id
1 'polypeptide(L)'
;MLELLRLPRSLLSSFIYWKYDIERIIQEAQLAYMNSLRSLKRDATGGHAISLITKNMTPAYRICARDRGSGVHVRSQCRIHNQVKNTGIFDSIDQEVQRSLEAFAQRTASSLYEQVKGVVEAIDSAIAAVDTADETLIETHPAFF
;
A
#
# COMPACT_ATOMS: atom_id res chain seq x y z
N MET A 1 0.59 31.17 -26.96
CA MET A 1 0.57 31.28 -25.47
C MET A 1 -0.52 32.28 -25.05
N LEU A 2 -1.77 32.10 -25.48
CA LEU A 2 -2.87 33.07 -25.26
C LEU A 2 -4.27 32.42 -25.07
N GLU A 3 -4.38 31.10 -24.98
CA GLU A 3 -5.70 30.41 -24.84
C GLU A 3 -6.17 30.23 -23.39
N LEU A 4 -5.31 30.45 -22.40
CA LEU A 4 -5.67 30.34 -20.97
C LEU A 4 -6.60 31.47 -20.46
N LEU A 5 -6.85 32.51 -21.27
CA LEU A 5 -7.58 33.72 -20.85
C LEU A 5 -9.10 33.65 -21.04
N ARG A 6 -9.67 32.56 -21.59
CA ARG A 6 -11.12 32.42 -21.83
C ARG A 6 -11.83 31.36 -20.98
N LEU A 7 -11.16 30.69 -20.06
CA LEU A 7 -11.83 29.71 -19.21
C LEU A 7 -12.73 30.41 -18.17
N PRO A 8 -13.95 29.93 -17.93
CA PRO A 8 -14.82 30.46 -16.88
C PRO A 8 -14.08 30.50 -15.53
N ARG A 9 -14.24 31.58 -14.76
CA ARG A 9 -13.59 31.72 -13.43
C ARG A 9 -13.91 30.55 -12.49
N SER A 10 -15.11 29.97 -12.62
CA SER A 10 -15.54 28.77 -11.90
C SER A 10 -14.74 27.51 -12.25
N LEU A 11 -14.31 27.37 -13.51
CA LEU A 11 -13.49 26.26 -13.97
C LEU A 11 -12.04 26.43 -13.47
N LEU A 12 -11.49 27.64 -13.55
CA LEU A 12 -10.16 27.96 -13.01
C LEU A 12 -10.06 27.72 -11.50
N SER A 13 -11.09 28.06 -10.73
CA SER A 13 -11.13 27.70 -9.31
C SER A 13 -11.17 26.20 -9.10
N SER A 14 -11.92 25.46 -9.93
CA SER A 14 -12.01 24.00 -9.85
C SER A 14 -10.67 23.30 -10.11
N PHE A 15 -9.86 23.81 -11.06
CA PHE A 15 -8.50 23.31 -11.29
C PHE A 15 -7.59 23.42 -10.06
N ILE A 16 -7.69 24.51 -9.31
CA ILE A 16 -6.93 24.69 -8.07
C ILE A 16 -7.37 23.65 -7.03
N TYR A 17 -8.67 23.40 -6.88
CA TYR A 17 -9.19 22.38 -5.97
C TYR A 17 -8.77 20.96 -6.37
N TRP A 18 -8.87 20.58 -7.64
CA TRP A 18 -8.44 19.26 -8.11
C TRP A 18 -6.96 19.01 -7.91
N LYS A 19 -6.11 20.04 -8.09
CA LYS A 19 -4.69 19.94 -7.77
C LYS A 19 -4.49 19.60 -6.29
N TYR A 20 -5.14 20.34 -5.38
CA TYR A 20 -5.03 20.07 -3.95
C TYR A 20 -5.57 18.69 -3.56
N ASP A 21 -6.65 18.23 -4.20
CA ASP A 21 -7.17 16.89 -3.96
C ASP A 21 -6.20 15.80 -4.40
N ILE A 22 -5.59 15.92 -5.58
CA ILE A 22 -4.58 14.96 -6.04
C ILE A 22 -3.38 14.95 -5.09
N GLU A 23 -2.88 16.13 -4.69
CA GLU A 23 -1.77 16.23 -3.72
C GLU A 23 -2.13 15.57 -2.38
N ARG A 24 -3.34 15.79 -1.88
CA ARG A 24 -3.85 15.18 -0.65
C ARG A 24 -3.95 13.66 -0.78
N ILE A 25 -4.52 13.15 -1.86
CA ILE A 25 -4.65 11.70 -2.14
C ILE A 25 -3.28 11.03 -2.11
N ILE A 26 -2.27 11.63 -2.76
CA ILE A 26 -0.91 11.10 -2.79
C ILE A 26 -0.31 11.07 -1.37
N GLN A 27 -0.46 12.15 -0.59
CA GLN A 27 0.06 12.23 0.78
C GLN A 27 -0.59 11.18 1.70
N GLU A 28 -1.91 11.03 1.63
CA GLU A 28 -2.66 10.04 2.42
C GLU A 28 -2.23 8.61 2.07
N ALA A 29 -2.08 8.30 0.77
CA ALA A 29 -1.61 7.00 0.31
C ALA A 29 -0.18 6.72 0.79
N GLN A 30 0.73 7.70 0.72
CA GLN A 30 2.09 7.58 1.22
C GLN A 30 2.12 7.32 2.72
N LEU A 31 1.32 8.05 3.50
CA LEU A 31 1.24 7.87 4.96
C LEU A 31 0.72 6.48 5.33
N ALA A 32 -0.36 6.03 4.67
CA ALA A 32 -0.93 4.70 4.88
C ALA A 32 0.06 3.58 4.54
N TYR A 33 0.81 3.73 3.44
CA TYR A 33 1.86 2.79 3.04
C TYR A 33 2.98 2.73 4.08
N MET A 34 3.50 3.89 4.52
CA MET A 34 4.56 3.95 5.53
C MET A 34 4.11 3.37 6.89
N ASN A 35 2.86 3.60 7.30
CA ASN A 35 2.32 3.01 8.52
C ASN A 35 2.19 1.48 8.42
N SER A 36 1.77 0.98 7.26
CA SER A 36 1.68 -0.47 6.99
C SER A 36 3.07 -1.12 7.02
N LEU A 37 4.08 -0.48 6.42
CA LEU A 37 5.47 -0.94 6.49
C LEU A 37 6.01 -0.99 7.92
N ARG A 38 5.71 0.02 8.74
CA ARG A 38 6.09 0.02 10.17
C ARG A 38 5.44 -1.14 10.92
N SER A 39 4.15 -1.42 10.67
CA SER A 39 3.47 -2.56 11.27
C SER A 39 4.09 -3.89 10.83
N LEU A 40 4.33 -4.06 9.53
CA LEU A 40 4.94 -5.26 8.98
C LEU A 40 6.33 -5.50 9.58
N LYS A 41 7.16 -4.46 9.69
CA LYS A 41 8.46 -4.54 10.37
C LYS A 41 8.31 -4.97 11.82
N ARG A 42 7.33 -4.43 12.56
CA ARG A 42 7.07 -4.83 13.95
C ARG A 42 6.69 -6.30 14.07
N ASP A 43 5.85 -6.79 13.16
CA ASP A 43 5.38 -8.17 13.16
C ASP A 43 6.48 -9.15 12.75
N ALA A 44 7.34 -8.75 11.80
CA ALA A 44 8.49 -9.53 11.33
C ALA A 44 9.65 -9.61 12.35
N THR A 45 9.92 -8.51 13.06
CA THR A 45 10.97 -8.46 14.09
C THR A 45 10.49 -8.94 15.46
N GLY A 46 9.19 -9.22 15.60
CA GLY A 46 8.54 -9.41 16.88
C GLY A 46 7.33 -10.33 16.80
N GLY A 47 6.18 -9.83 17.26
CA GLY A 47 5.03 -10.62 17.72
C GLY A 47 4.69 -11.86 16.89
N HIS A 48 4.38 -11.69 15.60
CA HIS A 48 3.94 -12.81 14.76
C HIS A 48 5.09 -13.75 14.38
N ALA A 49 6.27 -13.21 14.06
CA ALA A 49 7.46 -14.02 13.78
C ALA A 49 7.92 -14.83 15.00
N ILE A 50 7.91 -14.25 16.20
CA ILE A 50 8.26 -14.96 17.45
C ILE A 50 7.27 -16.08 17.72
N SER A 51 5.97 -15.86 17.51
CA SER A 51 4.96 -16.91 17.64
C SER A 51 5.23 -18.08 16.69
N LEU A 52 5.53 -17.77 15.42
CA LEU A 52 5.86 -18.77 14.40
C LEU A 52 7.13 -19.55 14.74
N ILE A 53 8.19 -18.85 15.14
CA ILE A 53 9.46 -19.46 15.61
C ILE A 53 9.17 -20.38 16.80
N THR A 54 8.43 -19.89 17.80
CA THR A 54 8.11 -20.67 19.02
C THR A 54 7.33 -21.93 18.69
N LYS A 55 6.31 -21.83 17.83
CA LYS A 55 5.51 -22.97 17.39
C LYS A 55 6.39 -24.03 16.71
N ASN A 56 7.27 -23.62 15.80
CA ASN A 56 8.14 -24.53 15.06
C ASN A 56 9.30 -25.09 15.90
N MET A 57 9.75 -24.37 16.93
CA MET A 57 10.82 -24.80 17.83
C MET A 57 10.32 -25.65 19.01
N THR A 58 9.03 -25.62 19.32
CA THR A 58 8.42 -26.37 20.43
C THR A 58 8.80 -27.87 20.45
N PRO A 59 8.79 -28.60 19.32
CA PRO A 59 9.20 -30.02 19.31
C PRO A 59 10.66 -30.22 19.74
N ALA A 60 11.58 -29.39 19.23
CA ALA A 60 12.99 -29.47 19.59
C ALA A 60 13.22 -29.15 21.08
N TYR A 61 12.56 -28.10 21.60
CA TYR A 61 12.64 -27.75 23.02
C TYR A 61 12.13 -28.86 23.94
N ARG A 62 10.99 -29.49 23.60
CA ARG A 62 10.44 -30.62 24.39
C ARG A 62 11.41 -31.79 24.48
N ILE A 63 12.14 -32.06 23.41
CA ILE A 63 13.13 -33.14 23.37
C ILE A 63 14.37 -32.77 24.19
N CYS A 64 14.91 -31.55 24.02
CA CYS A 64 16.06 -31.07 24.78
C CYS A 64 15.77 -31.02 26.30
N ALA A 65 14.55 -30.64 26.70
CA ALA A 65 14.14 -30.58 28.11
C ALA A 65 14.14 -31.94 28.82
N ARG A 66 14.06 -33.04 28.06
CA ARG A 66 14.11 -34.42 28.57
C ARG A 66 15.51 -35.02 28.52
N ASP A 67 16.45 -34.35 27.87
CA ASP A 67 17.79 -34.84 27.61
C ASP A 67 18.66 -34.71 28.90
N ARG A 68 19.47 -35.72 29.21
CA ARG A 68 20.27 -35.80 30.47
C ARG A 68 21.64 -36.45 30.21
N GLY A 69 22.54 -36.35 31.18
CA GLY A 69 23.86 -36.97 31.15
C GLY A 69 24.93 -36.14 30.44
N SER A 70 26.12 -36.72 30.28
CA SER A 70 27.26 -36.04 29.65
C SER A 70 26.97 -35.67 28.20
N GLY A 71 27.47 -34.52 27.75
CA GLY A 71 27.30 -34.03 26.38
C GLY A 71 25.90 -33.51 26.04
N VAL A 72 25.01 -33.34 27.03
CA VAL A 72 23.64 -32.82 26.82
C VAL A 72 23.62 -31.46 26.11
N HIS A 73 24.61 -30.60 26.38
CA HIS A 73 24.71 -29.28 25.77
C HIS A 73 24.93 -29.39 24.25
N VAL A 74 25.90 -30.21 23.83
CA VAL A 74 26.23 -30.45 22.41
C VAL A 74 25.03 -31.07 21.68
N ARG A 75 24.37 -32.08 22.27
CA ARG A 75 23.18 -32.70 21.66
C ARG A 75 22.05 -31.70 21.50
N SER A 76 21.78 -30.90 22.53
CA SER A 76 20.73 -29.87 22.48
C SER A 76 21.01 -28.85 21.39
N GLN A 77 22.26 -28.42 21.25
CA GLN A 77 22.68 -27.49 20.20
C GLN A 77 22.50 -28.10 18.80
N CYS A 78 22.93 -29.35 18.59
CA CYS A 78 22.73 -30.05 17.31
C CYS A 78 21.23 -30.20 16.97
N ARG A 79 20.38 -30.53 17.94
CA ARG A 79 18.92 -30.66 17.73
C ARG A 79 18.28 -29.33 17.36
N ILE A 80 18.63 -28.25 18.06
CA ILE A 80 18.14 -26.89 17.75
C ILE A 80 18.59 -26.49 16.34
N HIS A 81 19.87 -26.67 16.02
CA HIS A 81 20.42 -26.35 14.71
C HIS A 81 19.73 -27.13 13.59
N ASN A 82 19.54 -28.44 13.77
CA ASN A 82 18.85 -29.28 12.80
C ASN A 82 17.37 -28.88 12.66
N GLN A 83 16.69 -28.52 13.75
CA GLN A 83 15.32 -28.03 13.68
C GLN A 83 15.24 -26.75 12.85
N VAL A 84 16.09 -25.76 13.13
CA VAL A 84 16.15 -24.50 12.37
C VAL A 84 16.42 -24.76 10.90
N LYS A 85 17.39 -25.62 10.57
CA LYS A 85 17.75 -25.97 9.19
C LYS A 85 16.62 -26.70 8.46
N ASN A 86 15.99 -27.69 9.10
CA ASN A 86 15.02 -28.57 8.45
C ASN A 86 13.63 -27.94 8.30
N THR A 87 13.31 -26.94 9.13
CA THR A 87 11.99 -26.29 9.10
C THR A 87 11.93 -25.09 8.17
N GLY A 88 13.07 -24.54 7.73
CA GLY A 88 13.08 -23.36 6.85
C GLY A 88 12.30 -22.18 7.46
N ILE A 89 12.33 -22.02 8.79
CA ILE A 89 11.50 -21.02 9.50
C ILE A 89 11.79 -19.61 8.98
N PHE A 90 13.06 -19.29 8.73
CA PHE A 90 13.45 -17.98 8.22
C PHE A 90 12.95 -17.75 6.80
N ASP A 91 13.04 -18.74 5.92
CA ASP A 91 12.50 -18.67 4.56
C ASP A 91 10.98 -18.49 4.58
N SER A 92 10.29 -19.16 5.51
CA SER A 92 8.83 -19.02 5.67
C SER A 92 8.44 -17.61 6.16
N ILE A 93 9.23 -17.03 7.07
CA ILE A 93 9.03 -15.65 7.53
C ILE A 93 9.28 -14.68 6.37
N ASP A 94 10.35 -14.87 5.60
CA ASP A 94 10.70 -14.03 4.46
C ASP A 94 9.60 -14.03 3.39
N GLN A 95 9.11 -15.22 3.02
CA GLN A 95 7.98 -15.36 2.09
C GLN A 95 6.72 -14.67 2.59
N GLU A 96 6.40 -14.76 3.88
CA GLU A 96 5.21 -14.12 4.44
C GLU A 96 5.34 -12.60 4.46
N VAL A 97 6.53 -12.09 4.77
CA VAL A 97 6.84 -10.66 4.68
C VAL A 97 6.71 -10.17 3.24
N GLN A 98 7.24 -10.91 2.28
CA GLN A 98 7.15 -10.57 0.86
C GLN A 98 5.69 -10.55 0.37
N ARG A 99 4.91 -11.60 0.66
CA ARG A 99 3.47 -11.64 0.31
C ARG A 99 2.71 -10.47 0.93
N SER A 100 2.97 -10.17 2.19
CA SER A 100 2.34 -9.04 2.88
C SER A 100 2.69 -7.71 2.22
N LEU A 101 3.97 -7.51 1.87
CA LEU A 101 4.46 -6.31 1.19
C LEU A 101 3.79 -6.13 -0.18
N GLU A 102 3.75 -7.18 -0.99
CA GLU A 102 3.08 -7.18 -2.31
C GLU A 102 1.60 -6.85 -2.17
N ALA A 103 0.90 -7.48 -1.22
CA ALA A 103 -0.51 -7.21 -0.95
C ALA A 103 -0.77 -5.77 -0.45
N PHE A 104 0.15 -5.18 0.30
CA PHE A 104 0.05 -3.77 0.69
C PHE A 104 0.27 -2.85 -0.51
N ALA A 105 1.33 -3.07 -1.28
CA ALA A 105 1.65 -2.27 -2.45
C ALA A 105 0.50 -2.30 -3.47
N GLN A 106 -0.07 -3.47 -3.75
CA GLN A 106 -1.20 -3.62 -4.66
C GLN A 106 -2.44 -2.87 -4.17
N ARG A 107 -2.81 -3.03 -2.89
CA ARG A 107 -3.97 -2.30 -2.32
C ARG A 107 -3.77 -0.79 -2.33
N THR A 108 -2.58 -0.30 -2.00
CA THR A 108 -2.27 1.13 -2.04
C THR A 108 -2.34 1.65 -3.47
N ALA A 109 -1.75 0.94 -4.44
CA ALA A 109 -1.78 1.31 -5.85
C ALA A 109 -3.22 1.34 -6.40
N SER A 110 -4.03 0.30 -6.13
CA SER A 110 -5.43 0.25 -6.57
C SER A 110 -6.25 1.39 -5.95
N SER A 111 -6.09 1.65 -4.65
CA SER A 111 -6.82 2.74 -3.98
C SER A 111 -6.43 4.11 -4.55
N LEU A 112 -5.14 4.34 -4.79
CA LEU A 112 -4.65 5.58 -5.38
C LEU A 112 -5.17 5.74 -6.82
N TYR A 113 -5.17 4.68 -7.61
CA TYR A 113 -5.72 4.68 -8.96
C TYR A 113 -7.19 5.09 -8.98
N GLU A 114 -8.05 4.44 -8.17
CA GLU A 114 -9.49 4.75 -8.14
C GLU A 114 -9.77 6.19 -7.70
N GLN A 115 -9.03 6.69 -6.69
CA GLN A 115 -9.21 8.06 -6.22
C GLN A 115 -8.76 9.11 -7.24
N VAL A 116 -7.61 8.91 -7.88
CA VAL A 116 -7.13 9.83 -8.94
C VAL A 116 -8.04 9.77 -10.16
N LYS A 117 -8.51 8.56 -10.53
CA LYS A 117 -9.47 8.38 -11.62
C LYS A 117 -10.75 9.19 -11.39
N GLY A 118 -11.30 9.18 -10.17
CA GLY A 118 -12.47 10.00 -9.84
C GLY A 118 -12.24 11.51 -10.02
N VAL A 119 -11.03 12.00 -9.75
CA VAL A 119 -10.68 13.42 -10.02
C VAL A 119 -10.60 13.68 -11.52
N VAL A 120 -10.01 12.77 -12.29
CA VAL A 120 -9.93 12.88 -13.76
C VAL A 120 -11.33 12.87 -14.39
N GLU A 121 -12.21 11.96 -13.96
CA GLU A 121 -13.60 11.90 -14.44
C GLU A 121 -14.37 13.20 -14.12
N ALA A 122 -14.08 13.84 -12.97
CA ALA A 122 -14.64 15.14 -12.61
C ALA A 122 -14.11 16.27 -13.50
N ILE A 123 -12.82 16.24 -13.87
CA ILE A 123 -12.22 17.17 -14.83
C ILE A 123 -12.89 17.02 -16.20
N ASP A 124 -13.00 15.79 -16.71
CA ASP A 124 -13.60 15.52 -18.02
C ASP A 124 -15.06 15.98 -18.07
N SER A 125 -15.82 15.70 -17.01
CA SER A 125 -17.21 16.15 -16.88
C SER A 125 -17.34 17.68 -16.88
N ALA A 126 -16.42 18.36 -16.22
CA ALA A 126 -16.42 19.82 -16.16
C ALA A 126 -16.02 20.47 -17.50
N ILE A 127 -15.09 19.87 -18.24
CA ILE A 127 -14.73 20.30 -19.59
C ILE A 127 -15.93 20.12 -20.53
N ALA A 128 -16.55 18.93 -20.54
CA ALA A 128 -17.72 18.66 -21.35
C ALA A 128 -18.89 19.62 -21.07
N ALA A 129 -19.08 20.01 -19.81
CA ALA A 129 -20.10 20.99 -19.42
C ALA A 129 -19.82 22.40 -19.99
N VAL A 130 -18.55 22.81 -20.09
CA VAL A 130 -18.16 24.08 -20.73
C VAL A 130 -18.42 24.01 -22.23
N ASP A 131 -18.00 22.94 -22.89
CA ASP A 131 -18.19 22.76 -24.33
C ASP A 131 -19.69 22.79 -24.70
N THR A 132 -20.52 22.09 -23.91
CA THR A 132 -21.99 22.09 -24.10
C THR A 132 -22.59 23.48 -23.92
N ALA A 133 -22.10 24.25 -22.94
CA ALA A 133 -22.58 25.62 -22.69
C ALA A 133 -22.20 26.58 -23.82
N ASP A 134 -21.00 26.43 -24.40
CA ASP A 134 -20.55 27.20 -25.55
C ASP A 134 -21.38 26.86 -26.81
N GLU A 135 -21.64 25.58 -27.08
CA GLU A 135 -22.53 25.15 -28.18
C GLU A 135 -23.94 25.72 -28.03
N THR A 136 -24.54 25.65 -26.84
CA THR A 136 -25.88 26.20 -26.61
C THR A 136 -25.93 27.71 -26.76
N LEU A 137 -24.87 28.45 -26.38
CA LEU A 137 -24.78 29.89 -26.58
C LEU A 137 -24.71 30.25 -28.08
N ILE A 138 -23.97 29.49 -28.88
CA ILE A 138 -23.90 29.66 -30.34
C ILE A 138 -25.25 29.36 -30.98
N GLU A 139 -25.91 28.27 -30.59
CA GLU A 139 -27.22 27.89 -31.14
C GLU A 139 -28.32 28.90 -30.79
N THR A 140 -28.35 29.38 -29.54
CA THR A 140 -29.41 30.27 -29.09
C THR A 140 -29.19 31.71 -29.52
N HIS A 141 -27.94 32.18 -29.63
CA HIS A 141 -27.60 33.58 -29.93
C HIS A 141 -26.58 33.71 -31.08
N PRO A 142 -26.90 33.22 -32.29
CA PRO A 142 -25.95 33.18 -33.41
C PRO A 142 -25.53 34.56 -33.91
N ALA A 143 -26.31 35.62 -33.62
CA ALA A 143 -25.99 36.99 -34.05
C ALA A 143 -24.86 37.66 -33.23
N PHE A 144 -24.44 37.06 -32.12
CA PHE A 144 -23.37 37.59 -31.25
C PHE A 144 -21.98 36.97 -31.52
N PHE A 145 -21.92 35.93 -32.34
CA PHE A 145 -20.71 35.18 -32.70
C PHE A 145 -20.44 35.26 -34.22
#